data_AF-A0A6P3UZX2-F1
#
_entry.id   AF-A0A6P3UZX2-F1
#
_cell.length_a   1.000
_cell.length_b   1.000
_cell.length_c   1.000
_cell.angle_alpha   90.00
_cell.angle_beta   90.00
_cell.angle_gamma   90.00
#
_symmetry.space_group_name_H-M   'P 1'
#
loop_
_entity.id
_entity.type
_entity.pdbx_description
1 polymer ?
#
loop_
_entity_poly.entity_id
_entity_poly.type
_entity_poly.pdbx_seq_one_letter_code
_entity_poly.pdbx_strand_id
1 'polypeptide(L)'
;MDTVKEYLGYINPHWVAVVVTGMYTHLRQICIIGLCFDEESTPFDPSYASVLFIFSVLCLLAEYRLWPRTLKEPPIQLLYIYEMLVAALTTNLTTRAIWVPFMHVIYCLTQESSKCLLWLNTVLGLSRYSFLTEFAYYMAKDCAATHMAFCMSVLSFVWMLDATESLDAILDTWAK
;
A
#
# COMPACT_ATOMS: atom_id res chain seq x y z
N MET A 1 -5.82 -27.47 -15.49
CA MET A 1 -6.37 -26.45 -16.43
C MET A 1 -7.84 -26.17 -16.12
N ASP A 2 -8.61 -27.18 -15.70
CA ASP A 2 -10.01 -27.01 -15.28
C ASP A 2 -10.17 -26.31 -13.93
N THR A 3 -9.25 -26.53 -12.99
CA THR A 3 -9.22 -25.83 -11.69
C THR A 3 -9.09 -24.31 -11.85
N VAL A 4 -8.20 -23.83 -12.72
CA VAL A 4 -8.04 -22.39 -13.02
C VAL A 4 -9.30 -21.79 -13.65
N LYS A 5 -10.04 -22.59 -14.43
CA LYS A 5 -11.28 -22.19 -15.10
C LYS A 5 -12.46 -22.09 -14.13
N GLU A 6 -12.50 -22.96 -13.11
CA GLU A 6 -13.42 -22.85 -11.97
C GLU A 6 -13.10 -21.62 -11.11
N TYR A 7 -11.83 -21.38 -10.77
CA TYR A 7 -11.44 -20.16 -10.04
C TYR A 7 -11.80 -18.87 -10.79
N LEU A 8 -11.61 -18.83 -12.12
CA LEU A 8 -12.04 -17.72 -12.98
C LEU A 8 -13.55 -17.49 -13.00
N GLY A 9 -14.35 -18.55 -12.78
CA GLY A 9 -15.81 -18.46 -12.66
C GLY A 9 -16.29 -17.80 -11.36
N TYR A 10 -15.45 -17.80 -10.32
CA TYR A 10 -15.74 -17.16 -9.02
C TYR A 10 -15.23 -15.71 -8.93
N ILE A 11 -14.41 -15.25 -9.89
CA ILE A 11 -13.91 -13.88 -9.89
C ILE A 11 -15.03 -12.94 -10.30
N ASN A 12 -15.52 -12.18 -9.31
CA ASN A 12 -16.51 -11.15 -9.55
C ASN A 12 -15.92 -10.07 -10.48
N PRO A 13 -16.52 -9.78 -11.66
CA PRO A 13 -15.98 -8.81 -12.61
C PRO A 13 -15.82 -7.41 -12.02
N HIS A 14 -16.61 -7.08 -10.98
CA HIS A 14 -16.44 -5.89 -10.17
C HIS A 14 -15.03 -5.76 -9.57
N TRP A 15 -14.51 -6.85 -9.00
CA TRP A 15 -13.21 -6.85 -8.33
C TRP A 15 -12.09 -6.56 -9.32
N VAL A 16 -12.16 -7.19 -10.49
CA VAL A 16 -11.20 -6.96 -11.57
C VAL A 16 -11.28 -5.50 -12.02
N ALA A 17 -12.49 -4.95 -12.19
CA ALA A 17 -12.65 -3.56 -12.59
C ALA A 17 -12.02 -2.60 -11.57
N VAL A 18 -12.31 -2.75 -10.28
CA VAL A 18 -11.77 -1.89 -9.22
C VAL A 18 -10.26 -2.00 -9.11
N VAL A 19 -9.73 -3.23 -9.00
CA VAL A 19 -8.29 -3.45 -8.78
C VAL A 19 -7.48 -3.04 -10.01
N VAL A 20 -7.88 -3.44 -11.22
CA VAL A 20 -7.13 -3.11 -12.44
C VAL A 20 -7.16 -1.61 -12.71
N THR A 21 -8.31 -0.97 -12.59
CA THR A 21 -8.39 0.49 -12.84
C THR A 21 -7.64 1.28 -11.78
N GLY A 22 -7.75 0.93 -10.49
CA GLY A 22 -7.00 1.59 -9.43
C GLY A 22 -5.48 1.38 -9.54
N MET A 23 -5.04 0.17 -9.89
CA MET A 23 -3.61 -0.08 -10.12
C MET A 23 -3.09 0.66 -11.34
N TYR A 24 -3.88 0.72 -12.42
CA TYR A 24 -3.54 1.48 -13.61
C TYR A 24 -3.43 2.98 -13.32
N THR A 25 -4.35 3.55 -12.52
CA THR A 25 -4.30 4.96 -12.13
C THR A 25 -3.08 5.27 -11.27
N HIS A 26 -2.72 4.39 -10.33
CA HIS A 26 -1.50 4.56 -9.53
C HIS A 26 -0.23 4.51 -10.39
N LEU A 27 -0.08 3.48 -11.22
CA LEU A 27 1.11 3.29 -12.05
C LEU A 27 1.30 4.40 -13.09
N ARG A 28 0.21 4.92 -13.63
CA ARG A 28 0.23 6.04 -14.59
C ARG A 28 0.13 7.41 -13.91
N GLN A 29 0.05 7.45 -12.58
CA GLN A 29 -0.10 8.67 -11.79
C GLN A 29 -1.28 9.54 -12.29
N ILE A 30 -2.38 8.92 -12.70
CA ILE A 30 -3.55 9.60 -13.27
C ILE A 30 -4.36 10.24 -12.14
N CYS A 31 -4.54 11.56 -12.22
CA CYS A 31 -5.25 12.34 -11.23
C CYS A 31 -6.62 12.76 -11.76
N ILE A 32 -7.71 12.30 -11.14
CA ILE A 32 -9.08 12.56 -11.66
C ILE A 32 -9.72 13.84 -11.08
N ILE A 33 -9.24 14.38 -9.95
CA ILE A 33 -9.91 15.51 -9.25
C ILE A 33 -8.91 16.61 -8.83
N GLY A 34 -7.89 16.92 -9.64
CA GLY A 34 -6.99 18.05 -9.34
C GLY A 34 -6.27 17.97 -7.99
N LEU A 35 -6.29 16.81 -7.32
CA LEU A 35 -5.53 16.53 -6.08
C LEU A 35 -4.01 16.45 -6.33
N CYS A 36 -3.60 16.54 -7.59
CA CYS A 36 -2.21 16.70 -7.97
C CYS A 36 -1.93 18.20 -8.02
N PHE A 37 -1.60 18.76 -6.86
CA PHE A 37 -0.97 20.07 -6.82
C PHE A 37 0.42 19.98 -7.47
N ASP A 38 0.76 21.01 -8.25
CA ASP A 38 2.09 21.24 -8.83
C ASP A 38 3.10 21.34 -7.69
N GLU A 39 3.74 20.23 -7.34
CA GLU A 39 5.00 20.27 -6.63
C GLU A 39 5.95 19.25 -7.27
N GLU A 40 6.92 19.87 -7.96
CA GLU A 40 8.18 19.36 -8.45
C GLU A 40 8.56 18.00 -7.88
N SER A 41 8.61 17.00 -8.77
CA SER A 41 9.35 15.74 -8.59
C SER A 41 9.34 15.23 -7.15
N THR A 42 8.21 14.69 -6.68
CA THR A 42 8.25 13.86 -5.48
C THR A 42 9.35 12.82 -5.68
N PRO A 43 10.34 12.66 -4.77
CA PRO A 43 11.44 11.71 -4.93
C PRO A 43 10.99 10.24 -4.81
N PHE A 44 9.70 10.00 -4.95
CA PHE A 44 9.04 8.73 -4.75
C PHE A 44 8.42 8.30 -6.07
N ASP A 45 9.26 7.69 -6.91
CA ASP A 45 8.79 6.80 -7.97
C ASP A 45 7.81 5.77 -7.37
N PRO A 46 6.89 5.21 -8.18
CA PRO A 46 6.04 4.09 -7.76
C PRO A 46 6.92 2.88 -7.40
N SER A 47 7.42 2.90 -6.17
CA SER A 47 8.26 1.86 -5.61
C SER A 47 7.42 0.62 -5.38
N TYR A 48 8.06 -0.55 -5.39
CA TYR A 48 7.40 -1.81 -5.06
C TYR A 48 6.61 -1.75 -3.75
N ALA A 49 7.09 -0.98 -2.77
CA ALA A 49 6.39 -0.75 -1.52
C ALA A 49 5.05 0.01 -1.71
N SER A 50 5.04 1.08 -2.51
CA SER A 50 3.81 1.84 -2.78
C SER A 50 2.79 1.00 -3.56
N VAL A 51 3.27 0.18 -4.50
CA VAL A 51 2.45 -0.72 -5.32
C VAL A 51 1.78 -1.79 -4.46
N LEU A 52 2.53 -2.44 -3.57
CA LEU A 52 1.99 -3.43 -2.63
C LEU A 52 0.97 -2.80 -1.67
N PHE A 53 1.27 -1.62 -1.14
CA PHE A 53 0.37 -0.91 -0.24
C PHE A 53 -0.95 -0.57 -0.93
N ILE A 54 -0.91 0.05 -2.10
CA ILE A 54 -2.12 0.47 -2.82
C ILE A 54 -2.92 -0.74 -3.31
N PHE A 55 -2.23 -1.79 -3.76
CA PHE A 55 -2.88 -3.06 -4.08
C PHE A 55 -3.66 -3.61 -2.88
N SER A 56 -3.05 -3.62 -1.68
CA SER A 56 -3.72 -4.09 -0.46
C SER A 56 -4.98 -3.26 -0.13
N VAL A 57 -4.94 -1.94 -0.30
CA VAL A 57 -6.10 -1.07 -0.08
C VAL A 57 -7.20 -1.30 -1.12
N LEU A 58 -6.83 -1.49 -2.39
CA LEU A 58 -7.78 -1.76 -3.46
C LEU A 58 -8.47 -3.12 -3.33
N CYS A 59 -7.75 -4.15 -2.87
CA CYS A 59 -8.33 -5.45 -2.60
C CYS A 59 -9.37 -5.38 -1.47
N LEU A 60 -9.04 -4.70 -0.37
CA LEU A 60 -10.02 -4.46 0.71
C LEU A 60 -11.24 -3.68 0.21
N LEU A 61 -11.01 -2.66 -0.62
CA LEU A 61 -12.09 -1.85 -1.18
C LEU A 61 -13.03 -2.68 -2.07
N ALA A 62 -12.48 -3.61 -2.86
CA ALA A 62 -13.23 -4.46 -3.77
C ALA A 62 -14.18 -5.44 -3.08
N GLU A 63 -13.92 -5.81 -1.82
CA GLU A 63 -14.84 -6.64 -1.03
C GLU A 63 -16.14 -5.91 -0.69
N TYR A 64 -16.08 -4.59 -0.55
CA TYR A 64 -17.24 -3.78 -0.25
C TYR A 64 -18.02 -3.45 -1.52
N ARG A 65 -19.36 -3.55 -1.44
CA ARG A 65 -20.23 -2.96 -2.46
C ARG A 65 -20.13 -1.43 -2.38
N LEU A 66 -19.46 -0.84 -3.37
CA LEU A 66 -19.29 0.60 -3.49
C LEU A 66 -20.62 1.35 -3.75
N TRP A 67 -21.59 0.68 -4.37
CA TRP A 67 -22.90 1.28 -4.61
C TRP A 67 -23.74 1.34 -3.32
N PRO A 68 -24.27 2.51 -2.94
CA PRO A 68 -25.06 2.64 -1.73
C PRO A 68 -26.36 1.86 -1.83
N ARG A 69 -26.65 1.05 -0.81
CA ARG A 69 -27.85 0.19 -0.72
C ARG A 69 -29.16 0.97 -0.72
N THR A 70 -29.10 2.28 -0.48
CA THR A 70 -30.27 3.18 -0.44
C THR A 70 -30.75 3.62 -1.83
N LEU A 71 -29.93 3.47 -2.87
CA LEU A 71 -30.27 3.84 -4.23
C LEU A 71 -30.67 2.63 -5.06
N LYS A 72 -31.63 2.84 -5.98
CA LYS A 72 -32.00 1.82 -6.97
C LYS A 72 -30.77 1.43 -7.80
N GLU A 73 -30.62 0.13 -8.07
CA GLU A 73 -29.51 -0.38 -8.87
C GLU A 73 -29.54 0.25 -10.28
N PRO A 74 -28.45 0.91 -10.70
CA PRO A 74 -28.35 1.57 -11.99
C PRO A 74 -28.11 0.53 -13.10
N PRO A 75 -28.21 0.94 -14.39
CA PRO A 75 -27.78 0.09 -15.49
C PRO A 75 -26.31 -0.30 -15.35
N ILE A 76 -25.98 -1.53 -15.75
CA ILE A 76 -24.67 -2.18 -15.56
C ILE A 76 -23.50 -1.31 -16.07
N GLN A 77 -23.67 -0.60 -17.20
CA GLN A 77 -22.61 0.27 -17.75
C GLN A 77 -22.28 1.44 -16.82
N LEU A 78 -23.30 2.05 -16.20
CA LEU A 78 -23.12 3.19 -15.31
C LEU A 78 -22.51 2.76 -13.97
N LEU A 79 -22.84 1.54 -13.52
CA LEU A 79 -22.22 0.92 -12.35
C LEU A 79 -20.70 0.78 -12.56
N TYR A 80 -20.26 0.21 -13.68
CA TYR A 80 -18.84 0.06 -13.98
C TYR A 80 -18.10 1.40 -14.06
N ILE A 81 -18.67 2.40 -14.73
CA ILE A 81 -18.06 3.74 -14.81
C ILE A 81 -17.90 4.34 -13.42
N TYR A 82 -18.92 4.21 -12.57
CA TYR A 82 -18.88 4.68 -11.19
C TYR A 82 -17.79 3.97 -10.38
N GLU A 83 -17.71 2.65 -10.47
CA GLU A 83 -16.71 1.87 -9.73
C GLU A 83 -15.27 2.20 -10.17
N MET A 84 -15.03 2.39 -11.47
CA MET A 84 -13.73 2.84 -11.97
C MET A 84 -13.39 4.25 -11.45
N LEU A 85 -14.37 5.15 -11.40
CA LEU A 85 -14.18 6.50 -10.88
C LEU A 85 -13.86 6.47 -9.38
N VAL A 86 -14.58 5.66 -8.60
CA VAL A 86 -14.34 5.48 -7.17
C VAL A 86 -12.97 4.84 -6.92
N ALA A 87 -12.59 3.82 -7.69
CA ALA A 87 -11.26 3.19 -7.61
C ALA A 87 -10.14 4.20 -7.90
N ALA A 88 -10.31 5.03 -8.92
CA ALA A 88 -9.35 6.08 -9.27
C ALA A 88 -9.29 7.21 -8.22
N LEU A 89 -10.42 7.55 -7.61
CA LEU A 89 -10.48 8.55 -6.54
C LEU A 89 -9.81 8.03 -5.26
N THR A 90 -10.17 6.81 -4.87
CA THR A 90 -9.64 6.15 -3.67
C THR A 90 -8.14 5.94 -3.78
N THR A 91 -7.63 5.47 -4.93
CA THR A 91 -6.17 5.39 -5.15
C THR A 91 -5.47 6.73 -4.99
N ASN A 92 -5.98 7.79 -5.61
CA ASN A 92 -5.40 9.13 -5.45
C ASN A 92 -5.41 9.61 -4.00
N LEU A 93 -6.51 9.37 -3.28
CA LEU A 93 -6.66 9.74 -1.88
C LEU A 93 -5.72 8.91 -0.98
N THR A 94 -5.64 7.61 -1.19
CA THR A 94 -4.75 6.71 -0.45
C THR A 94 -3.29 7.09 -0.67
N THR A 95 -2.88 7.37 -1.91
CA THR A 95 -1.51 7.77 -2.19
C THR A 95 -1.16 9.09 -1.51
N ARG A 96 -2.01 10.11 -1.65
CA ARG A 96 -1.68 11.47 -1.17
C ARG A 96 -1.96 11.69 0.32
N ALA A 97 -3.09 11.20 0.82
CA ALA A 97 -3.52 11.44 2.19
C ALA A 97 -3.00 10.41 3.18
N ILE A 98 -2.60 9.22 2.72
CA ILE A 98 -2.11 8.14 3.61
C ILE A 98 -0.64 7.83 3.31
N TRP A 99 -0.31 7.40 2.09
CA TRP A 99 1.03 6.92 1.77
C TRP A 99 2.11 7.99 1.90
N VAL A 100 1.90 9.18 1.30
CA VAL A 100 2.86 10.28 1.39
C VAL A 100 3.15 10.71 2.84
N PRO A 101 2.17 11.06 3.68
CA PRO A 101 2.47 11.44 5.06
C PRO A 101 3.06 10.27 5.87
N PHE A 102 2.64 9.03 5.59
CA PHE A 102 3.23 7.85 6.22
C PHE A 102 4.72 7.70 5.90
N MET A 103 5.13 7.94 4.65
CA MET A 103 6.54 7.97 4.26
C MET A 103 7.33 9.06 5.00
N HIS A 104 6.75 10.25 5.18
CA HIS A 104 7.38 11.32 5.96
C HIS A 104 7.56 10.92 7.41
N VAL A 105 6.56 10.28 8.02
CA VAL A 105 6.65 9.76 9.39
C VAL A 105 7.74 8.71 9.50
N ILE A 106 7.81 7.74 8.58
CA ILE A 106 8.87 6.72 8.56
C ILE A 106 10.24 7.39 8.48
N TYR A 107 10.41 8.35 7.58
CA TYR A 107 11.66 9.06 7.40
C TYR A 107 12.08 9.79 8.69
N CYS A 108 11.18 10.60 9.27
CA CYS A 108 11.42 11.26 10.55
C CYS A 108 11.76 10.27 11.66
N LEU A 109 11.04 9.15 11.75
CA LEU A 109 11.26 8.14 12.78
C LEU A 109 12.62 7.45 12.63
N THR A 110 13.05 7.14 11.40
CA THR A 110 14.39 6.59 11.14
C THR A 110 15.49 7.58 11.52
N GLN A 111 15.34 8.86 11.18
CA GLN A 111 16.30 9.90 11.55
C GLN A 111 16.38 10.12 13.07
N GLU A 112 15.25 10.24 13.75
CA GLU A 112 15.23 10.42 15.21
C GLU A 112 15.71 9.17 15.95
N SER A 113 15.42 7.97 15.42
CA SER A 113 15.98 6.73 15.97
C SER A 113 17.51 6.69 15.86
N SER A 114 18.08 7.17 14.74
CA SER A 114 19.53 7.28 14.57
C SER A 114 20.16 8.18 15.63
N LYS A 115 19.60 9.39 15.84
CA LYS A 115 20.07 10.33 16.86
C LYS A 115 19.96 9.74 18.27
N CYS A 116 18.84 9.09 18.58
CA CYS A 116 18.61 8.43 19.86
C CYS A 116 19.64 7.32 20.11
N LEU A 117 19.94 6.49 19.10
CA LEU A 117 20.94 5.43 19.18
C LEU A 117 22.36 5.98 19.38
N LEU A 118 22.72 7.07 18.69
CA LEU A 118 24.00 7.74 18.92
C LEU A 118 24.10 8.29 20.34
N TRP A 119 23.04 8.94 20.83
CA TRP A 119 22.98 9.43 22.21
C TRP A 119 23.14 8.27 23.21
N LEU A 120 22.41 7.17 23.02
CA LEU A 120 22.49 5.99 23.88
C LEU A 120 23.90 5.35 23.86
N ASN A 121 24.57 5.35 22.70
CA ASN A 121 25.96 4.91 22.60
C ASN A 121 26.90 5.75 23.47
N THR A 122 26.71 7.08 23.48
CA THR A 122 27.51 7.99 24.32
C THR A 122 27.24 7.81 25.81
N VAL A 123 25.98 7.60 26.21
CA VAL A 123 25.60 7.38 27.61
C VAL A 123 26.18 6.08 28.16
N LEU A 124 26.20 5.02 27.34
CA LEU A 124 26.78 3.73 27.72
C LEU A 124 28.31 3.68 27.65
N GLY A 125 28.98 4.75 27.19
CA GLY A 125 30.44 4.80 27.07
C GLY A 125 31.00 3.80 26.06
N LEU A 126 30.20 3.36 25.10
CA LEU A 126 30.58 2.39 24.07
C LEU A 126 31.55 3.01 23.05
N SER A 127 32.41 2.18 22.46
CA SER A 127 33.36 2.65 21.44
C SER A 127 32.66 3.18 20.18
N ARG A 128 33.37 3.99 19.38
CA ARG A 128 32.89 4.48 18.08
C ARG A 128 32.64 3.38 17.05
N TYR A 129 33.19 2.18 17.27
CA TYR A 129 33.00 1.00 16.42
C TYR A 129 31.99 0.01 17.02
N SER A 130 31.15 0.46 17.95
CA SER A 130 30.09 -0.38 18.48
C SER A 130 29.04 -0.69 17.40
N PHE A 131 28.42 -1.88 17.51
CA PHE A 131 27.26 -2.25 16.70
C PHE A 131 26.14 -1.19 16.76
N LEU A 132 26.00 -0.52 17.90
CA LEU A 132 25.00 0.54 18.09
C LEU A 132 25.26 1.75 17.18
N THR A 133 26.53 2.13 17.03
CA THR A 133 26.95 3.23 16.16
C THR A 133 26.73 2.88 14.69
N GLU A 134 27.06 1.65 14.29
CA GLU A 134 26.83 1.15 12.94
C GLU A 134 25.34 1.12 12.59
N PHE A 135 24.50 0.63 13.50
CA PHE A 135 23.05 0.62 13.32
C PHE A 135 22.47 2.03 13.26
N ALA A 136 22.97 2.96 14.08
CA ALA A 136 22.57 4.36 14.01
C ALA A 136 22.92 4.98 12.66
N TYR A 137 24.11 4.73 12.12
CA TYR A 137 24.50 5.21 10.79
C TYR A 137 23.69 4.57 9.67
N TYR A 138 23.28 3.31 9.82
CA TYR A 138 22.36 2.67 8.89
C TYR A 138 20.99 3.36 8.90
N MET A 139 20.42 3.61 10.08
CA MET A 139 19.12 4.29 10.24
C MET A 139 19.11 5.74 9.72
N ALA A 140 20.27 6.38 9.60
CA ALA A 140 20.40 7.70 9.00
C ALA A 140 20.34 7.71 7.46
N LYS A 141 20.43 6.54 6.80
CA LYS A 141 20.39 6.44 5.33
C LYS A 141 18.96 6.36 4.82
N ASP A 142 18.73 6.91 3.63
CA ASP A 142 17.45 6.79 2.92
C ASP A 142 17.05 5.32 2.63
N CYS A 143 18.03 4.43 2.52
CA CYS A 143 17.81 2.98 2.40
C CYS A 143 17.05 2.40 3.60
N ALA A 144 17.28 2.90 4.81
CA ALA A 144 16.56 2.41 6.00
C ALA A 144 15.08 2.81 5.95
N ALA A 145 14.78 4.04 5.54
CA ALA A 145 13.41 4.52 5.37
C ALA A 145 12.66 3.72 4.29
N THR A 146 13.31 3.45 3.15
CA THR A 146 12.70 2.63 2.07
C THR A 146 12.51 1.17 2.47
N HIS A 147 13.44 0.57 3.21
CA HIS A 147 13.26 -0.78 3.76
C HIS A 147 12.11 -0.85 4.76
N MET A 148 12.00 0.14 5.67
CA MET A 148 10.90 0.21 6.63
C MET A 148 9.55 0.39 5.91
N ALA A 149 9.50 1.24 4.87
CA ALA A 149 8.33 1.38 4.04
C ALA A 149 7.92 0.07 3.37
N PHE A 150 8.88 -0.69 2.82
CA PHE A 150 8.61 -2.00 2.24
C PHE A 150 8.07 -2.99 3.28
N CYS A 151 8.69 -3.08 4.46
CA CYS A 151 8.20 -3.94 5.54
C CYS A 151 6.77 -3.58 5.94
N MET A 152 6.45 -2.29 6.06
CA MET A 152 5.10 -1.84 6.37
C MET A 152 4.09 -2.17 5.27
N SER A 153 4.48 -2.07 3.99
CA SER A 153 3.65 -2.49 2.87
C SER A 153 3.42 -4.00 2.82
N VAL A 154 4.43 -4.80 3.18
CA VAL A 154 4.26 -6.26 3.31
C VAL A 154 3.31 -6.60 4.45
N LEU A 155 3.45 -5.92 5.59
CA LEU A 155 2.54 -6.09 6.72
C LEU A 155 1.10 -5.69 6.34
N SER A 156 0.90 -4.59 5.62
CA SER A 156 -0.43 -4.20 5.15
C SER A 156 -1.02 -5.20 4.17
N PHE A 157 -0.19 -5.78 3.30
CA PHE A 157 -0.58 -6.84 2.39
C PHE A 157 -1.00 -8.12 3.12
N VAL A 158 -0.21 -8.57 4.09
CA VAL A 158 -0.56 -9.74 4.92
C VAL A 158 -1.83 -9.48 5.72
N TRP A 159 -1.99 -8.28 6.28
CA TRP A 159 -3.21 -7.90 6.98
C TRP A 159 -4.43 -7.87 6.06
N MET A 160 -4.27 -7.44 4.81
CA MET A 160 -5.32 -7.55 3.81
C MET A 160 -5.68 -9.03 3.53
N LEU A 161 -4.70 -9.92 3.41
CA LEU A 161 -4.97 -11.35 3.20
C LEU A 161 -5.77 -11.95 4.37
N ASP A 162 -5.42 -11.56 5.59
CA ASP A 162 -6.12 -11.98 6.82
C ASP A 162 -7.56 -11.43 6.86
N ALA A 163 -7.73 -10.13 6.60
CA ALA A 163 -9.03 -9.47 6.61
C ALA A 163 -10.00 -9.97 5.53
N THR A 164 -9.46 -10.46 4.40
CA THR A 164 -10.23 -11.02 3.28
C THR A 164 -10.45 -12.54 3.39
N GLU A 165 -10.03 -13.17 4.51
CA GLU A 165 -10.00 -14.63 4.73
C GLU A 165 -9.23 -15.40 3.62
N SER A 166 -8.53 -14.70 2.74
CA SER A 166 -7.78 -15.30 1.63
C SER A 166 -6.49 -15.97 2.13
N LEU A 167 -5.98 -15.54 3.29
CA LEU A 167 -4.86 -16.17 3.96
C LEU A 167 -5.16 -17.62 4.34
N ASP A 168 -6.33 -17.89 4.92
CA ASP A 168 -6.77 -19.23 5.32
C ASP A 168 -6.93 -20.14 4.09
N ALA A 169 -7.50 -19.61 3.00
CA ALA A 169 -7.61 -20.34 1.74
C ALA A 169 -6.24 -20.69 1.11
N ILE A 170 -5.25 -19.80 1.23
CA ILE A 170 -3.88 -20.05 0.75
C ILE A 170 -3.17 -21.07 1.66
N LEU A 171 -3.33 -20.97 2.98
CA LEU A 171 -2.75 -21.93 3.93
C LEU A 171 -3.33 -23.34 3.73
N ASP A 172 -4.63 -23.47 3.55
CA ASP A 172 -5.32 -24.73 3.30
C ASP A 172 -4.90 -25.39 1.98
N THR A 173 -4.55 -24.59 0.97
CA THR A 173 -4.05 -25.10 -0.31
C THR A 173 -2.58 -25.51 -0.25
N TRP A 174 -1.77 -24.87 0.60
CA TRP A 174 -0.36 -25.24 0.83
C TRP A 174 -0.18 -26.40 1.80
N ALA A 175 -1.13 -26.63 2.72
CA ALA A 175 -1.12 -27.74 3.66
C ALA A 175 -1.56 -29.08 3.04
N LYS A 176 -2.05 -29.07 1.80
CA LYS A 176 -2.39 -30.25 0.98
C LYS A 176 -1.24 -30.64 0.05
#